data_AF-A0A7J4QV20-F1
#
_entry.id   AF-A0A7J4QV20-F1
#
_cell.length_a   1.000
_cell.length_b   1.000
_cell.length_c   1.000
_cell.angle_alpha   90.00
_cell.angle_beta   90.00
_cell.angle_gamma   90.00
#
_symmetry.space_group_name_H-M   'P 1'
#
loop_
_entity.id
_entity.type
_entity.pdbx_description
1 polymer ?
#
loop_
_entity_poly.entity_id
_entity_poly.type
_entity_poly.pdbx_seq_one_letter_code
_entity_poly.pdbx_strand_id
1 'polypeptide(L)'
;MSQTILEQYGRVTIYTEGNHPSPIYHVDGVAEPNPHGDLQLLLDDDNLEEVMYNGGEQEVKVAHRKFGMCRTNLIIDNESGLQIAKNIASYTNVPLGDGPGMVPIFDGRLHDGSRVNGTIPPVSPDGPTLTIRKFKEDPLTMIDLIKFGTVNTRLAAMMWVWIEGLDSRPANFVIAGGTGSGKTTTLNCLGMYIPWHRRLLTVEDTAELQVYHDHWLRMETRRERPDGTSEIDMNDCLKSSLRMRPDRIIVGEVRGPEAATLLTAMNTGHDGSFGSLHANTAQETVTRMINPPMSVPPIMLSGLDLIIIQARLHVNGKTARKITEVAEVAGMEGDKPRLNIIWKYNAATDRIEETGIPSKLRETICKAAGISPDVFEQHVTQREEILRDMISRDINDIQRVTKLIQSFYASR
;
A
#
# COMPACT_ATOMS: atom_id res chain seq x y z
N MET A 1 -21.24 -19.87 31.40
CA MET A 1 -20.51 -18.69 30.89
C MET A 1 -21.31 -18.17 29.70
N SER A 2 -21.70 -16.90 29.67
CA SER A 2 -22.54 -16.37 28.58
C SER A 2 -21.68 -16.10 27.34
N GLN A 3 -21.85 -16.91 26.29
CA GLN A 3 -21.32 -16.59 24.98
C GLN A 3 -22.16 -15.48 24.35
N THR A 4 -21.50 -14.50 23.74
CA THR A 4 -22.19 -13.43 23.00
C THR A 4 -21.72 -13.46 21.55
N ILE A 5 -22.62 -13.76 20.63
CA ILE A 5 -22.34 -13.77 19.20
C ILE A 5 -22.14 -12.32 18.72
N LEU A 6 -21.02 -12.08 18.05
CA LEU A 6 -20.67 -10.80 17.44
C LEU A 6 -21.09 -10.75 15.97
N GLU A 7 -20.86 -11.82 15.21
CA GLU A 7 -21.15 -11.90 13.77
C GLU A 7 -21.23 -13.35 13.31
N GLN A 8 -22.04 -13.63 12.29
CA GLN A 8 -22.17 -14.97 11.70
C GLN A 8 -22.38 -14.85 10.19
N TYR A 9 -21.60 -15.58 9.41
CA TYR A 9 -21.67 -15.58 7.95
C TYR A 9 -21.07 -16.86 7.37
N GLY A 10 -21.68 -17.41 6.32
CA GLY A 10 -21.21 -18.65 5.71
C GLY A 10 -21.04 -19.78 6.74
N ARG A 11 -19.80 -20.23 6.90
CA ARG A 11 -19.38 -21.27 7.86
C ARG A 11 -18.73 -20.71 9.13
N VAL A 12 -18.79 -19.40 9.34
CA VAL A 12 -18.06 -18.69 10.39
C VAL A 12 -19.04 -18.14 11.42
N THR A 13 -18.73 -18.39 12.70
CA THR A 13 -19.40 -17.75 13.84
C THR A 13 -18.37 -17.08 14.73
N ILE A 14 -18.49 -15.77 14.94
CA ILE A 14 -17.60 -14.99 15.79
C ILE A 14 -18.31 -14.67 17.09
N TYR A 15 -17.73 -15.00 18.24
CA TYR A 15 -18.34 -14.77 19.55
C TYR A 15 -17.31 -14.48 20.65
N THR A 16 -17.75 -13.86 21.73
CA THR A 16 -16.91 -13.63 22.93
C THR A 16 -17.23 -14.64 24.03
N GLU A 17 -16.21 -14.93 24.84
CA GLU A 17 -16.33 -15.73 26.05
C GLU A 17 -15.91 -14.89 27.27
N GLY A 18 -16.59 -15.06 28.40
CA GLY A 18 -16.35 -14.23 29.59
C GLY A 18 -14.99 -14.40 30.27
N ASN A 19 -14.20 -15.41 29.87
CA ASN A 19 -12.91 -15.78 30.46
C ASN A 19 -11.70 -15.43 29.57
N HIS A 20 -11.91 -14.86 28.38
CA HIS A 20 -10.81 -14.53 27.46
C HIS A 20 -11.04 -13.18 26.77
N PRO A 21 -10.01 -12.29 26.67
CA PRO A 21 -10.18 -10.96 26.09
C PRO A 21 -10.37 -10.95 24.56
N SER A 22 -9.80 -11.93 23.85
CA SER A 22 -9.98 -12.06 22.40
C SER A 22 -11.25 -12.85 22.05
N PRO A 23 -12.01 -12.42 21.02
CA PRO A 23 -13.10 -13.21 20.46
C PRO A 23 -12.61 -14.56 19.89
N ILE A 24 -13.54 -15.49 19.74
CA ILE A 24 -13.35 -16.74 18.99
C ILE A 24 -13.91 -16.54 17.59
N TYR A 25 -13.11 -16.90 16.59
CA TYR A 25 -13.46 -17.09 15.20
C TYR A 25 -13.67 -18.59 14.97
N HIS A 26 -14.91 -19.05 15.09
CA HIS A 26 -15.25 -20.45 14.92
C HIS A 26 -15.55 -20.71 13.45
N VAL A 27 -14.88 -21.70 12.86
CA VAL A 27 -15.13 -22.15 11.49
C VAL A 27 -15.65 -23.58 11.48
N ASP A 28 -16.80 -23.79 10.83
CA ASP A 28 -17.44 -25.09 10.66
C ASP A 28 -16.94 -25.82 9.41
N GLY A 29 -16.91 -27.15 9.49
CA GLY A 29 -16.55 -28.04 8.38
C GLY A 29 -15.08 -28.46 8.38
N VAL A 30 -14.69 -29.17 7.32
CA VAL A 30 -13.33 -29.69 7.11
C VAL A 30 -12.85 -29.20 5.74
N ALA A 31 -11.56 -28.90 5.59
CA ALA A 31 -11.02 -28.54 4.29
C ALA A 31 -11.06 -29.73 3.33
N GLU A 32 -11.38 -29.50 2.06
CA GLU A 32 -11.12 -30.49 1.01
C GLU A 32 -9.60 -30.72 0.87
N PRO A 33 -9.13 -31.90 0.40
CA PRO A 33 -7.71 -32.17 0.25
C PRO A 33 -6.99 -31.11 -0.60
N ASN A 34 -6.05 -30.40 0.02
CA ASN A 34 -5.35 -29.28 -0.60
C ASN A 34 -3.93 -29.11 0.00
N PRO A 35 -3.03 -28.36 -0.65
CA PRO A 35 -1.65 -28.17 -0.17
C PRO A 35 -1.50 -27.42 1.17
N HIS A 36 -2.53 -26.69 1.61
CA HIS A 36 -2.56 -25.88 2.83
C HIS A 36 -3.32 -26.55 3.99
N GLY A 37 -3.89 -27.75 3.80
CA GLY A 37 -4.65 -28.47 4.83
C GLY A 37 -5.82 -27.65 5.37
N ASP A 38 -6.07 -27.75 6.68
CA ASP A 38 -7.16 -27.02 7.34
C ASP A 38 -6.93 -25.50 7.43
N LEU A 39 -5.69 -25.02 7.23
CA LEU A 39 -5.46 -23.57 7.11
C LEU A 39 -6.24 -22.99 5.92
N GLN A 40 -6.55 -23.79 4.89
CA GLN A 40 -7.32 -23.34 3.73
C GLN A 40 -8.66 -22.71 4.13
N LEU A 41 -9.33 -23.24 5.17
CA LEU A 41 -10.60 -22.70 5.68
C LEU A 41 -10.50 -21.24 6.13
N LEU A 42 -9.32 -20.84 6.61
CA LEU A 42 -9.03 -19.47 7.02
C LEU A 42 -8.48 -18.65 5.84
N LEU A 43 -7.70 -19.28 4.97
CA LEU A 43 -7.14 -18.63 3.78
C LEU A 43 -8.22 -18.25 2.76
N ASP A 44 -9.35 -18.95 2.71
CA ASP A 44 -10.47 -18.62 1.83
C ASP A 44 -11.29 -17.40 2.29
N ASP A 45 -11.13 -16.95 3.55
CA ASP A 45 -11.98 -15.89 4.10
C ASP A 45 -11.34 -14.50 4.00
N ASP A 46 -11.75 -13.68 3.04
CA ASP A 46 -11.21 -12.32 2.87
C ASP A 46 -11.47 -11.37 4.06
N ASN A 47 -12.30 -11.74 5.05
CA ASN A 47 -12.42 -10.95 6.29
C ASN A 47 -11.21 -11.11 7.21
N LEU A 48 -10.31 -12.06 6.94
CA LEU A 48 -9.04 -12.24 7.65
C LEU A 48 -7.91 -11.48 6.97
N GLU A 49 -7.15 -10.73 7.77
CA GLU A 49 -5.93 -10.02 7.35
C GLU A 49 -4.69 -10.89 7.55
N GLU A 50 -4.64 -11.66 8.64
CA GLU A 50 -3.50 -12.52 8.98
C GLU A 50 -3.95 -13.87 9.54
N VAL A 51 -3.24 -14.93 9.20
CA VAL A 51 -3.39 -16.29 9.74
C VAL A 51 -2.05 -16.71 10.35
N MET A 52 -2.06 -17.10 11.63
CA MET A 52 -0.87 -17.39 12.43
C MET A 52 -0.96 -18.78 13.03
N TYR A 53 -0.15 -19.69 12.52
CA TYR A 53 0.08 -21.01 13.08
C TYR A 53 1.42 -21.01 13.82
N ASN A 54 1.38 -21.32 15.12
CA ASN A 54 2.56 -21.26 15.99
C ASN A 54 3.09 -22.64 16.40
N GLY A 55 2.55 -23.71 15.83
CA GLY A 55 2.89 -25.08 16.23
C GLY A 55 2.44 -25.45 17.64
N GLY A 56 2.86 -26.63 18.08
CA GLY A 56 2.56 -27.20 19.38
C GLY A 56 1.09 -27.58 19.53
N GLU A 57 0.56 -27.40 20.74
CA GLU A 57 -0.86 -27.68 21.09
C GLU A 57 -1.75 -26.43 21.00
N GLN A 58 -1.25 -25.35 20.39
CA GLN A 58 -1.97 -24.07 20.33
C GLN A 58 -2.97 -24.04 19.19
N GLU A 59 -4.11 -23.39 19.42
CA GLU A 59 -5.02 -23.06 18.33
C GLU A 59 -4.39 -22.06 17.34
N VAL A 60 -4.77 -22.16 16.07
CA VAL A 60 -4.43 -21.15 15.07
C VAL A 60 -5.05 -19.81 15.47
N LYS A 61 -4.30 -18.72 15.35
CA LYS A 61 -4.79 -17.36 15.60
C LYS A 61 -4.96 -16.61 14.30
N VAL A 62 -5.92 -15.69 14.29
CA VAL A 62 -6.21 -14.88 13.10
C VAL A 62 -6.38 -13.41 13.48
N ALA A 63 -5.99 -12.50 12.59
CA ALA A 63 -6.37 -11.10 12.68
C ALA A 63 -7.57 -10.86 11.77
N HIS A 64 -8.76 -10.66 12.35
CA HIS A 64 -9.97 -10.30 11.60
C HIS A 64 -9.97 -8.80 11.31
N ARG A 65 -10.26 -8.40 10.06
CA ARG A 65 -10.23 -6.99 9.63
C ARG A 65 -11.12 -6.06 10.47
N LYS A 66 -12.21 -6.59 11.04
CA LYS A 66 -13.17 -5.85 11.90
C LYS A 66 -12.95 -6.05 13.40
N PHE A 67 -12.55 -7.24 13.84
CA PHE A 67 -12.53 -7.61 15.27
C PHE A 67 -11.11 -7.74 15.85
N GLY A 68 -10.08 -7.54 15.02
CA GLY A 68 -8.69 -7.69 15.42
C GLY A 68 -8.36 -9.15 15.72
N MET A 69 -7.46 -9.37 16.69
CA MET A 69 -6.97 -10.70 17.05
C MET A 69 -8.08 -11.59 17.61
N CYS A 70 -8.30 -12.72 16.94
CA CYS A 70 -9.23 -13.77 17.32
C CYS A 70 -8.50 -15.11 17.51
N ARG A 71 -9.01 -15.94 18.42
CA ARG A 71 -8.64 -17.36 18.55
C ARG A 71 -9.51 -18.18 17.61
N THR A 72 -9.02 -19.30 17.08
CA THR A 72 -9.88 -20.20 16.27
C THR A 72 -10.17 -21.50 17.00
N ASN A 73 -11.08 -22.29 16.47
CA ASN A 73 -11.30 -23.69 16.87
C ASN A 73 -10.36 -24.68 16.16
N LEU A 74 -9.47 -24.21 15.29
CA LEU A 74 -8.55 -25.07 14.54
C LEU A 74 -7.27 -25.32 15.35
N ILE A 75 -6.98 -26.59 15.56
CA ILE A 75 -5.71 -27.08 16.12
C ILE A 75 -5.08 -27.99 15.06
N ILE A 76 -3.85 -27.68 14.66
CA ILE A 76 -3.12 -28.41 13.63
C ILE A 76 -1.88 -29.00 14.28
N ASP A 77 -1.71 -30.32 14.18
CA ASP A 77 -0.54 -30.99 14.73
C ASP A 77 0.76 -30.59 13.99
N ASN A 78 1.90 -30.78 14.65
CA ASN A 78 3.20 -30.37 14.11
C ASN A 78 3.60 -31.09 12.81
N GLU A 79 3.13 -32.31 12.56
CA GLU A 79 3.44 -33.05 11.34
C GLU A 79 2.70 -32.43 10.14
N SER A 80 1.40 -32.19 10.32
CA SER A 80 0.55 -31.48 9.36
C SER A 80 1.07 -30.06 9.09
N GLY A 81 1.41 -29.32 10.15
CA GLY A 81 1.96 -27.98 10.05
C GLY A 81 3.29 -27.92 9.29
N LEU A 82 4.18 -28.90 9.53
CA LEU A 82 5.45 -29.02 8.81
C LEU A 82 5.23 -29.32 7.32
N GLN A 83 4.27 -30.20 7.00
CA GLN A 83 3.95 -30.52 5.62
C GLN A 83 3.39 -29.30 4.87
N ILE A 84 2.51 -28.52 5.52
CA ILE A 84 2.01 -27.27 4.95
C ILE A 84 3.15 -26.27 4.73
N ALA A 85 4.06 -26.11 5.70
CA ALA A 85 5.21 -25.23 5.56
C ALA A 85 6.12 -25.64 4.38
N LYS A 86 6.39 -26.94 4.22
CA LYS A 86 7.15 -27.48 3.08
C LYS A 86 6.43 -27.25 1.75
N ASN A 87 5.13 -27.48 1.70
CA ASN A 87 4.33 -27.23 0.50
C ASN A 87 4.43 -25.75 0.09
N ILE A 88 4.29 -24.81 1.03
CA ILE A 88 4.42 -23.38 0.75
C ILE A 88 5.86 -23.03 0.32
N ALA A 89 6.87 -23.49 1.04
CA ALA A 89 8.28 -23.21 0.74
C ALA A 89 8.73 -23.77 -0.62
N SER A 90 8.11 -24.85 -1.10
CA SER A 90 8.41 -25.40 -2.43
C SER A 90 8.14 -24.40 -3.55
N TYR A 91 7.19 -23.48 -3.37
CA TYR A 91 6.90 -22.40 -4.32
C TYR A 91 7.90 -21.25 -4.26
N THR A 92 8.72 -21.16 -3.20
CA THR A 92 9.64 -20.04 -2.95
C THR A 92 11.08 -20.37 -3.36
N ASN A 93 11.33 -21.57 -3.89
CA ASN A 93 12.65 -22.13 -4.17
C ASN A 93 13.58 -22.14 -2.94
N VAL A 94 13.01 -22.22 -1.73
CA VAL A 94 13.78 -22.33 -0.49
C VAL A 94 13.82 -23.80 -0.07
N PRO A 95 15.02 -24.41 0.08
CA PRO A 95 15.15 -25.78 0.57
C PRO A 95 14.92 -25.80 2.10
N LEU A 96 13.65 -25.78 2.51
CA LEU A 96 13.25 -25.75 3.93
C LEU A 96 13.63 -27.06 4.64
N GLY A 97 14.44 -26.95 5.69
CA GLY A 97 14.92 -28.09 6.47
C GLY A 97 16.04 -27.72 7.44
N ASP A 98 16.47 -28.68 8.25
CA ASP A 98 17.54 -28.55 9.25
C ASP A 98 18.83 -29.30 8.83
N GLY A 99 18.82 -29.96 7.67
CA GLY A 99 19.94 -30.70 7.12
C GLY A 99 20.97 -29.84 6.36
N PRO A 100 22.12 -30.42 5.96
CA PRO A 100 23.14 -29.70 5.19
C PRO A 100 22.58 -29.11 3.89
N GLY A 101 22.80 -27.81 3.67
CA GLY A 101 22.30 -27.09 2.49
C GLY A 101 20.82 -26.70 2.55
N MET A 102 20.15 -26.96 3.68
CA MET A 102 18.78 -26.51 3.95
C MET A 102 18.79 -25.33 4.92
N VAL A 103 17.70 -24.57 4.93
CA VAL A 103 17.49 -23.48 5.88
C VAL A 103 16.21 -23.66 6.67
N PRO A 104 16.22 -23.46 8.00
CA PRO A 104 15.04 -23.65 8.86
C PRO A 104 14.08 -22.44 8.87
N ILE A 105 14.29 -21.46 8.00
CA ILE A 105 13.52 -20.22 7.89
C ILE A 105 13.26 -19.95 6.41
N PHE A 106 12.08 -19.48 6.06
CA PHE A 106 11.79 -18.98 4.73
C PHE A 106 10.84 -17.78 4.75
N ASP A 107 11.03 -16.90 3.78
CA ASP A 107 10.08 -15.86 3.39
C ASP A 107 9.57 -16.18 1.98
N GLY A 108 8.30 -15.88 1.71
CA GLY A 108 7.63 -16.38 0.51
C GLY A 108 6.33 -15.69 0.15
N ARG A 109 5.69 -16.22 -0.90
CA ARG A 109 4.38 -15.82 -1.39
C ARG A 109 3.53 -17.03 -1.73
N LEU A 110 2.24 -16.91 -1.47
CA LEU A 110 1.21 -17.78 -2.01
C LEU A 110 0.81 -17.34 -3.43
N HIS A 111 0.05 -18.19 -4.12
CA HIS A 111 -0.40 -17.95 -5.49
C HIS A 111 -1.35 -16.75 -5.64
N ASP A 112 -2.12 -16.43 -4.59
CA ASP A 112 -2.98 -15.25 -4.47
C ASP A 112 -2.17 -13.96 -4.18
N GLY A 113 -0.85 -14.09 -3.99
CA GLY A 113 0.07 -13.02 -3.64
C GLY A 113 0.41 -12.94 -2.15
N SER A 114 -0.37 -13.58 -1.26
CA SER A 114 -0.25 -13.47 0.20
C SER A 114 1.16 -13.75 0.69
N ARG A 115 1.67 -12.90 1.59
CA ARG A 115 3.04 -13.02 2.11
C ARG A 115 3.08 -14.11 3.16
N VAL A 116 4.10 -14.95 3.12
CA VAL A 116 4.31 -16.00 4.12
C VAL A 116 5.69 -15.87 4.72
N ASN A 117 5.75 -15.93 6.04
CA ASN A 117 6.96 -16.23 6.79
C ASN A 117 6.76 -17.59 7.48
N GLY A 118 7.78 -18.44 7.46
CA GLY A 118 7.73 -19.71 8.16
C GLY A 118 9.07 -20.11 8.77
N THR A 119 8.99 -20.82 9.89
CA THR A 119 10.16 -21.36 10.60
C THR A 119 9.92 -22.80 11.03
N ILE A 120 10.99 -23.56 11.20
CA ILE A 120 10.95 -24.94 11.71
C ILE A 120 12.03 -25.13 12.79
N PRO A 121 11.97 -26.20 13.60
CA PRO A 121 13.06 -26.55 14.50
C PRO A 121 14.40 -26.66 13.73
N PRO A 122 15.53 -26.21 14.30
CA PRO A 122 15.70 -25.74 15.68
C PRO A 122 15.39 -24.25 15.91
N VAL A 123 15.01 -23.48 14.88
CA VAL A 123 14.72 -22.03 15.03
C VAL A 123 13.44 -21.80 15.82
N SER A 124 12.43 -22.63 15.61
CA SER A 124 11.21 -22.66 16.40
C SER A 124 11.17 -23.95 17.25
N PRO A 125 11.57 -23.88 18.53
CA PRO A 125 11.79 -25.08 19.34
C PRO A 125 10.52 -25.90 19.60
N ASP A 126 9.36 -25.25 19.63
CA ASP A 126 8.08 -25.88 19.95
C ASP A 126 7.37 -26.53 18.74
N GLY A 127 7.92 -26.36 17.53
CA GLY A 127 7.35 -26.89 16.30
C GLY A 127 7.44 -25.92 15.12
N PRO A 128 6.96 -26.31 13.94
CA PRO A 128 6.87 -25.44 12.77
C PRO A 128 5.94 -24.25 13.02
N THR A 129 6.25 -23.09 12.45
CA THR A 129 5.39 -21.90 12.49
C THR A 129 5.17 -21.33 11.10
N LEU A 130 4.01 -20.70 10.90
CA LEU A 130 3.62 -20.00 9.68
C LEU A 130 2.85 -18.73 10.04
N THR A 131 3.29 -17.59 9.50
CA THR A 131 2.53 -16.34 9.52
C THR A 131 2.21 -15.94 8.09
N ILE A 132 0.92 -15.92 7.75
CA ILE A 132 0.42 -15.59 6.42
C ILE A 132 -0.32 -14.27 6.51
N ARG A 133 0.19 -13.25 5.81
CA ARG A 133 -0.46 -11.94 5.69
C ARG A 133 -1.16 -11.86 4.34
N LYS A 134 -2.49 -11.82 4.41
CA LYS A 134 -3.36 -11.94 3.25
C LYS A 134 -3.45 -10.64 2.45
N PHE A 135 -3.50 -10.77 1.12
CA PHE A 135 -4.00 -9.69 0.28
C PHE A 135 -5.51 -9.54 0.46
N LYS A 136 -6.01 -8.31 0.31
CA LYS A 136 -7.44 -8.09 0.19
C LYS A 136 -7.85 -8.40 -1.23
N GLU A 137 -8.90 -9.21 -1.43
CA GLU A 137 -9.35 -9.56 -2.78
C GLU A 137 -9.75 -8.30 -3.58
N ASP A 138 -10.55 -7.43 -2.96
CA ASP A 138 -10.93 -6.13 -3.50
C ASP A 138 -10.25 -5.00 -2.70
N PRO A 139 -9.11 -4.45 -3.16
CA PRO A 139 -8.39 -3.41 -2.44
C PRO A 139 -9.23 -2.13 -2.32
N LEU A 140 -8.96 -1.34 -1.28
CA LEU A 140 -9.64 -0.06 -1.07
C LEU A 140 -9.43 0.88 -2.25
N THR A 141 -10.48 1.63 -2.58
CA THR A 141 -10.46 2.65 -3.63
C THR A 141 -10.47 4.06 -3.06
N MET A 142 -10.26 5.06 -3.92
CA MET A 142 -10.38 6.46 -3.50
C MET A 142 -11.77 6.78 -2.94
N ILE A 143 -12.80 6.07 -3.39
CA ILE A 143 -14.17 6.22 -2.88
C ILE A 143 -14.24 5.80 -1.40
N ASP A 144 -13.58 4.70 -1.03
CA ASP A 144 -13.48 4.28 0.37
C ASP A 144 -12.70 5.28 1.21
N LEU A 145 -11.57 5.79 0.70
CA LEU A 145 -10.77 6.79 1.43
C LEU A 145 -11.55 8.09 1.69
N ILE A 146 -12.39 8.51 0.75
CA ILE A 146 -13.30 9.64 0.95
C ILE A 146 -14.36 9.31 1.99
N LYS A 147 -14.98 8.12 1.94
CA LYS A 147 -15.98 7.67 2.94
C LYS A 147 -15.39 7.58 4.35
N PHE A 148 -14.14 7.16 4.49
CA PHE A 148 -13.41 7.12 5.77
C PHE A 148 -12.98 8.52 6.25
N GLY A 149 -13.13 9.55 5.40
CA GLY A 149 -12.68 10.90 5.66
C GLY A 149 -11.15 11.01 5.70
N THR A 150 -10.42 10.05 5.10
CA THR A 150 -8.95 10.11 4.97
C THR A 150 -8.53 11.28 4.10
N VAL A 151 -9.33 11.56 3.08
CA VAL A 151 -9.21 12.68 2.15
C VAL A 151 -10.62 13.21 1.89
N ASN A 152 -10.77 14.49 1.60
CA ASN A 152 -12.06 15.01 1.14
C ASN A 152 -12.19 14.86 -0.39
N THR A 153 -13.40 14.95 -0.93
CA THR A 153 -13.64 14.76 -2.37
C THR A 153 -12.88 15.78 -3.23
N ARG A 154 -12.77 17.02 -2.75
CA ARG A 154 -12.10 18.11 -3.44
C ARG A 154 -10.60 17.83 -3.67
N LEU A 155 -9.89 17.45 -2.61
CA LEU A 155 -8.48 17.06 -2.67
C LEU A 155 -8.31 15.78 -3.49
N ALA A 156 -9.22 14.80 -3.38
CA ALA A 156 -9.17 13.59 -4.20
C ALA A 156 -9.31 13.89 -5.71
N ALA A 157 -10.18 14.83 -6.09
CA ALA A 157 -10.33 15.29 -7.46
C ALA A 157 -9.10 16.07 -7.95
N MET A 158 -8.50 16.87 -7.08
CA MET A 158 -7.28 17.59 -7.45
C MET A 158 -6.06 16.66 -7.56
N MET A 159 -5.95 15.64 -6.69
CA MET A 159 -4.97 14.56 -6.83
C MET A 159 -5.13 13.80 -8.15
N TRP A 160 -6.36 13.57 -8.59
CA TRP A 160 -6.63 13.01 -9.91
C TRP A 160 -6.03 13.90 -11.01
N VAL A 161 -6.31 15.21 -11.00
CA VAL A 161 -5.71 16.15 -11.97
C VAL A 161 -4.17 16.16 -11.89
N TRP A 162 -3.59 16.10 -10.69
CA TRP A 162 -2.13 16.06 -10.51
C TRP A 162 -1.51 14.80 -11.14
N ILE A 163 -2.11 13.63 -10.96
CA ILE A 163 -1.58 12.36 -11.48
C ILE A 163 -1.72 12.27 -13.00
N GLU A 164 -2.85 12.72 -13.52
CA GLU A 164 -3.09 12.81 -14.96
C GLU A 164 -2.18 13.86 -15.61
N GLY A 165 -2.01 15.02 -14.96
CA GLY A 165 -1.27 16.15 -15.48
C GLY A 165 -1.93 16.85 -16.67
N LEU A 166 -3.22 16.57 -16.91
CA LEU A 166 -3.96 16.98 -18.10
C LEU A 166 -3.21 16.61 -19.39
N ASP A 167 -2.68 15.37 -19.43
CA ASP A 167 -1.83 14.81 -20.51
C ASP A 167 -0.57 15.61 -20.86
N SER A 168 -0.23 16.61 -20.06
CA SER A 168 0.82 17.58 -20.35
C SER A 168 1.95 17.51 -19.33
N ARG A 169 1.65 17.68 -18.04
CA ARG A 169 2.65 17.64 -16.97
C ARG A 169 2.12 16.95 -15.71
N PRO A 170 2.23 15.61 -15.62
CA PRO A 170 1.83 14.88 -14.42
C PRO A 170 2.79 15.16 -13.26
N ALA A 171 2.29 15.17 -12.03
CA ALA A 171 3.02 15.57 -10.84
C ALA A 171 3.90 14.44 -10.28
N ASN A 172 5.13 14.77 -9.90
CA ASN A 172 6.01 13.92 -9.13
C ASN A 172 5.78 14.14 -7.64
N PHE A 173 5.52 13.09 -6.87
CA PHE A 173 5.25 13.27 -5.44
C PHE A 173 5.67 12.09 -4.58
N VAL A 174 5.72 12.33 -3.27
CA VAL A 174 5.91 11.28 -2.28
C VAL A 174 4.81 11.35 -1.23
N ILE A 175 4.33 10.18 -0.80
CA ILE A 175 3.43 10.06 0.35
C ILE A 175 4.27 9.67 1.56
N ALA A 176 4.31 10.52 2.57
CA ALA A 176 5.03 10.25 3.81
C ALA A 176 4.09 10.05 5.00
N GLY A 177 4.54 9.28 5.97
CA GLY A 177 3.76 8.96 7.16
C GLY A 177 4.37 7.87 8.02
N GLY A 178 3.96 7.83 9.29
CA GLY A 178 4.35 6.78 10.23
C GLY A 178 3.89 5.37 9.82
N THR A 179 4.41 4.35 10.48
CA THR A 179 3.93 2.96 10.32
C THR A 179 2.43 2.85 10.58
N GLY A 180 1.72 2.11 9.71
CA GLY A 180 0.27 1.91 9.82
C GLY A 180 -0.59 3.13 9.48
N SER A 181 0.00 4.23 8.99
CA SER A 181 -0.76 5.42 8.57
C SER A 181 -1.58 5.20 7.29
N GLY A 182 -1.28 4.17 6.51
CA GLY A 182 -2.00 3.80 5.29
C GLY A 182 -1.41 4.33 3.98
N LYS A 183 -0.10 4.66 3.94
CA LYS A 183 0.59 5.18 2.75
C LYS A 183 0.40 4.29 1.52
N THR A 184 0.71 3.00 1.64
CA THR A 184 0.62 2.03 0.54
C THR A 184 -0.81 1.91 0.02
N THR A 185 -1.82 1.99 0.90
CA THR A 185 -3.23 2.00 0.51
C THR A 185 -3.57 3.23 -0.34
N THR A 186 -3.15 4.43 0.08
CA THR A 186 -3.37 5.66 -0.68
C THR A 186 -2.61 5.63 -2.00
N LEU A 187 -1.38 5.13 -1.99
CA LEU A 187 -0.54 4.96 -3.17
C LEU A 187 -1.17 3.99 -4.18
N ASN A 188 -1.78 2.90 -3.72
CA ASN A 188 -2.59 1.99 -4.54
C ASN A 188 -3.79 2.70 -5.17
N CYS A 189 -4.50 3.53 -4.38
CA CYS A 189 -5.65 4.28 -4.87
C CYS A 189 -5.28 5.28 -5.97
N LEU A 190 -4.17 5.98 -5.78
CA LEU A 190 -3.66 6.96 -6.74
C LEU A 190 -3.14 6.31 -8.03
N GLY A 191 -2.60 5.09 -7.95
CA GLY A 191 -2.23 4.30 -9.13
C GLY A 191 -3.39 4.09 -10.11
N MET A 192 -4.64 4.02 -9.64
CA MET A 192 -5.82 3.85 -10.50
C MET A 192 -6.16 5.09 -11.33
N TYR A 193 -5.67 6.27 -10.96
CA TYR A 193 -5.81 7.49 -11.75
C TYR A 193 -4.84 7.55 -12.94
N ILE A 194 -3.88 6.65 -13.05
CA ILE A 194 -2.97 6.61 -14.20
C ILE A 194 -3.75 6.16 -15.45
N PRO A 195 -3.75 6.93 -16.55
CA PRO A 195 -4.42 6.52 -17.78
C PRO A 195 -3.84 5.23 -18.36
N TRP A 196 -4.69 4.30 -18.81
CA TRP A 196 -4.27 2.97 -19.30
C TRP A 196 -3.32 2.97 -20.49
N HIS A 197 -3.28 4.05 -21.27
CA HIS A 197 -2.33 4.20 -22.38
C HIS A 197 -0.90 4.53 -21.91
N ARG A 198 -0.67 4.69 -20.61
CA ARG A 198 0.65 4.93 -19.99
C ARG A 198 1.21 3.63 -19.44
N ARG A 199 2.46 3.32 -19.72
CA ARG A 199 3.14 2.16 -19.14
C ARG A 199 3.50 2.41 -17.67
N LEU A 200 2.92 1.64 -16.77
CA LEU A 200 3.17 1.71 -15.33
C LEU A 200 4.18 0.63 -14.90
N LEU A 201 5.21 1.04 -14.17
CA LEU A 201 6.12 0.14 -13.46
C LEU A 201 6.01 0.35 -11.96
N THR A 202 5.85 -0.73 -11.19
CA THR A 202 5.98 -0.69 -9.72
C THR A 202 7.29 -1.36 -9.29
N VAL A 203 7.96 -0.78 -8.29
CA VAL A 203 9.16 -1.35 -7.67
C VAL A 203 8.94 -1.42 -6.16
N GLU A 204 8.98 -2.62 -5.59
CA GLU A 204 8.61 -2.85 -4.19
C GLU A 204 9.57 -3.85 -3.53
N ASP A 205 9.82 -3.75 -2.22
CA ASP A 205 10.52 -4.82 -1.51
C ASP A 205 9.70 -6.09 -1.42
N THR A 206 8.41 -5.87 -1.17
CA THR A 206 7.42 -6.90 -1.29
C THR A 206 6.27 -6.25 -2.03
N ALA A 207 6.00 -6.73 -3.23
CA ALA A 207 4.89 -6.29 -4.04
C ALA A 207 3.55 -6.39 -3.28
N GLU A 208 3.08 -5.26 -2.77
CA GLU A 208 1.87 -5.00 -2.00
C GLU A 208 0.83 -4.22 -2.83
N LEU A 209 1.25 -3.57 -3.92
CA LEU A 209 0.34 -2.86 -4.79
C LEU A 209 -0.51 -3.82 -5.63
N GLN A 210 -1.79 -3.48 -5.73
CA GLN A 210 -2.86 -4.15 -6.47
C GLN A 210 -3.52 -3.12 -7.42
N VAL A 211 -2.70 -2.48 -8.26
CA VAL A 211 -3.20 -1.45 -9.17
C VAL A 211 -3.93 -2.11 -10.33
N TYR A 212 -5.19 -1.74 -10.57
CA TYR A 212 -5.95 -2.21 -11.73
C TYR A 212 -5.57 -1.40 -12.98
N HIS A 213 -4.53 -1.83 -13.69
CA HIS A 213 -3.97 -1.09 -14.81
C HIS A 213 -3.60 -2.02 -15.98
N ASP A 214 -3.97 -1.64 -17.21
CA ASP A 214 -3.78 -2.44 -18.43
C ASP A 214 -2.29 -2.72 -18.72
N HIS A 215 -1.47 -1.67 -18.82
CA HIS A 215 -0.03 -1.81 -19.12
C HIS A 215 0.86 -1.75 -17.86
N TRP A 216 0.71 -2.72 -16.96
CA TRP A 216 1.43 -2.76 -15.68
C TRP A 216 2.54 -3.83 -15.63
N LEU A 217 3.74 -3.43 -15.23
CA LEU A 217 4.86 -4.31 -14.91
C LEU A 217 5.25 -4.16 -13.43
N ARG A 218 5.44 -5.28 -12.74
CA ARG A 218 5.84 -5.33 -11.33
C ARG A 218 7.29 -5.79 -11.20
N MET A 219 8.06 -5.10 -10.38
CA MET A 219 9.41 -5.49 -9.98
C MET A 219 9.46 -5.61 -8.47
N GLU A 220 10.11 -6.67 -7.99
CA GLU A 220 10.29 -6.93 -6.57
C GLU A 220 11.77 -7.10 -6.27
N THR A 221 12.22 -6.64 -5.10
CA THR A 221 13.59 -6.90 -4.65
C THR A 221 13.76 -8.38 -4.34
N ARG A 222 15.01 -8.83 -4.32
CA ARG A 222 15.34 -10.22 -3.97
C ARG A 222 16.50 -10.20 -2.99
N ARG A 223 16.27 -10.73 -1.79
CA ARG A 223 17.35 -10.94 -0.82
C ARG A 223 18.41 -11.90 -1.36
N GLU A 224 19.61 -11.77 -0.83
CA GLU A 224 20.67 -12.76 -1.02
C GLU A 224 20.18 -14.15 -0.61
N ARG A 225 20.52 -15.16 -1.41
CA ARG A 225 20.14 -16.55 -1.13
C ARG A 225 21.27 -17.31 -0.42
N PRO A 226 20.95 -18.32 0.38
CA PRO A 226 21.95 -19.16 1.06
C PRO A 226 22.93 -19.88 0.11
N ASP A 227 22.57 -20.04 -1.16
CA ASP A 227 23.42 -20.63 -2.22
C ASP A 227 24.46 -19.65 -2.79
N GLY A 228 24.55 -18.43 -2.25
CA GLY A 228 25.47 -17.38 -2.70
C GLY A 228 24.94 -16.52 -3.85
N THR A 229 23.67 -16.69 -4.25
CA THR A 229 23.06 -15.79 -5.25
C THR A 229 22.90 -14.39 -4.66
N SER A 230 23.54 -13.39 -5.28
CA SER A 230 23.59 -11.99 -4.80
C SER A 230 22.21 -11.39 -4.52
N GLU A 231 22.14 -10.38 -3.65
CA GLU A 231 20.95 -9.53 -3.52
C GLU A 231 20.64 -8.77 -4.83
N ILE A 232 19.37 -8.44 -5.03
CA ILE A 232 18.89 -7.43 -5.99
C ILE A 232 18.08 -6.44 -5.17
N ASP A 233 18.61 -5.24 -4.96
CA ASP A 233 17.97 -4.24 -4.13
C ASP A 233 16.97 -3.37 -4.92
N MET A 234 16.32 -2.43 -4.22
CA MET A 234 15.34 -1.53 -4.84
C MET A 234 15.99 -0.58 -5.86
N ASN A 235 17.25 -0.21 -5.62
CA ASN A 235 18.01 0.69 -6.48
C ASN A 235 18.37 0.01 -7.81
N ASP A 236 18.71 -1.28 -7.78
CA ASP A 236 18.96 -2.12 -8.95
C ASP A 236 17.70 -2.26 -9.81
N CYS A 237 16.57 -2.59 -9.18
CA CYS A 237 15.28 -2.66 -9.86
C CYS A 237 14.91 -1.31 -10.49
N LEU A 238 15.08 -0.21 -9.76
CA LEU A 238 14.76 1.12 -10.25
C LEU A 238 15.66 1.54 -11.41
N LYS A 239 16.98 1.32 -11.33
CA LYS A 239 17.91 1.57 -12.46
C LYS A 239 17.57 0.73 -13.70
N SER A 240 17.15 -0.51 -13.51
CA SER A 240 16.70 -1.38 -14.60
C SER A 240 15.40 -0.85 -15.22
N SER A 241 14.45 -0.40 -14.40
CA SER A 241 13.17 0.15 -14.84
C SER A 241 13.32 1.33 -15.81
N LEU A 242 14.33 2.20 -15.61
CA LEU A 242 14.59 3.36 -16.48
C LEU A 242 14.95 2.97 -17.93
N ARG A 243 15.35 1.72 -18.17
CA ARG A 243 15.63 1.19 -19.52
C ARG A 243 14.41 0.54 -20.17
N MET A 244 13.30 0.43 -19.47
CA MET A 244 12.08 -0.24 -19.92
C MET A 244 11.05 0.73 -20.53
N ARG A 245 11.44 1.99 -20.77
CA ARG A 245 10.57 3.08 -21.23
C ARG A 245 9.27 3.20 -20.39
N PRO A 246 9.36 3.37 -19.06
CA PRO A 246 8.18 3.58 -18.24
C PRO A 246 7.62 4.99 -18.48
N ASP A 247 6.29 5.11 -18.53
CA ASP A 247 5.62 6.42 -18.45
C ASP A 247 5.43 6.85 -16.99
N ARG A 248 5.27 5.88 -16.09
CA ARG A 248 5.05 6.09 -14.66
C ARG A 248 5.84 5.07 -13.86
N ILE A 249 6.49 5.53 -12.80
CA ILE A 249 7.15 4.65 -11.83
C ILE A 249 6.53 4.88 -10.47
N ILE A 250 6.13 3.79 -9.83
CA ILE A 250 5.66 3.78 -8.46
C ILE A 250 6.66 3.01 -7.59
N VAL A 251 7.23 3.66 -6.58
CA VAL A 251 8.15 3.01 -5.63
C VAL A 251 7.43 2.76 -4.31
N GLY A 252 7.33 1.49 -3.90
CA GLY A 252 6.55 1.08 -2.72
C GLY A 252 6.94 1.84 -1.47
N GLU A 253 8.20 1.73 -1.04
CA GLU A 253 8.74 2.49 0.10
C GLU A 253 10.22 2.81 -0.13
N VAL A 254 10.52 4.10 -0.22
CA VAL A 254 11.88 4.63 -0.34
C VAL A 254 12.49 4.76 1.06
N ARG A 255 13.61 4.07 1.28
CA ARG A 255 14.35 4.00 2.54
C ARG A 255 15.86 4.21 2.40
N GLY A 256 16.41 4.27 1.18
CA GLY A 256 17.85 4.22 0.93
C GLY A 256 18.28 4.85 -0.41
N PRO A 257 19.38 4.36 -1.03
CA PRO A 257 19.99 4.95 -2.22
C PRO A 257 19.07 5.09 -3.44
N GLU A 258 18.01 4.27 -3.52
CA GLU A 258 16.98 4.37 -4.55
C GLU A 258 16.26 5.72 -4.55
N ALA A 259 16.27 6.47 -3.44
CA ALA A 259 15.73 7.83 -3.36
C ALA A 259 16.36 8.75 -4.41
N ALA A 260 17.69 8.69 -4.56
CA ALA A 260 18.42 9.48 -5.53
C ALA A 260 18.04 9.05 -6.96
N THR A 261 17.97 7.74 -7.20
CA THR A 261 17.58 7.19 -8.51
C THR A 261 16.14 7.56 -8.88
N LEU A 262 15.21 7.58 -7.92
CA LEU A 262 13.82 8.02 -8.13
C LEU A 262 13.78 9.50 -8.53
N LEU A 263 14.50 10.36 -7.81
CA LEU A 263 14.58 11.78 -8.19
C LEU A 263 15.33 11.98 -9.51
N THR A 264 16.31 11.15 -9.86
CA THR A 264 16.91 11.18 -11.20
C THR A 264 15.84 10.86 -12.25
N ALA A 265 15.00 9.85 -12.03
CA ALA A 265 13.91 9.51 -12.95
C ALA A 265 12.97 10.70 -13.16
N MET A 266 12.53 11.33 -12.06
CA MET A 266 11.67 12.52 -12.06
C MET A 266 12.31 13.70 -12.80
N ASN A 267 13.62 13.93 -12.63
CA ASN A 267 14.34 15.01 -13.32
C ASN A 267 14.68 14.72 -14.78
N THR A 268 14.58 13.46 -15.24
CA THR A 268 15.02 13.01 -16.58
C THR A 268 13.87 12.58 -17.50
N GLY A 269 12.66 13.08 -17.23
CA GLY A 269 11.51 12.91 -18.13
C GLY A 269 10.59 11.74 -17.81
N HIS A 270 10.74 11.10 -16.65
CA HIS A 270 9.78 10.12 -16.12
C HIS A 270 8.79 10.81 -15.16
N ASP A 271 8.16 11.88 -15.65
CA ASP A 271 7.19 12.67 -14.88
C ASP A 271 5.95 11.85 -14.49
N GLY A 272 5.32 12.22 -13.38
CA GLY A 272 4.20 11.48 -12.82
C GLY A 272 4.62 10.29 -11.97
N SER A 273 5.91 10.16 -11.66
CA SER A 273 6.41 9.10 -10.79
C SER A 273 6.17 9.45 -9.32
N PHE A 274 5.86 8.46 -8.50
CA PHE A 274 5.64 8.69 -7.08
C PHE A 274 6.06 7.52 -6.21
N GLY A 275 6.21 7.76 -4.92
CA GLY A 275 6.54 6.70 -3.98
C GLY A 275 6.04 6.98 -2.57
N SER A 276 6.34 6.08 -1.64
CA SER A 276 6.15 6.36 -0.22
C SER A 276 7.46 6.41 0.55
N LEU A 277 7.45 7.07 1.72
CA LEU A 277 8.58 7.06 2.65
C LEU A 277 8.09 7.25 4.08
N HIS A 278 8.92 6.94 5.06
CA HIS A 278 8.58 7.16 6.47
C HIS A 278 9.01 8.56 6.93
N ALA A 279 8.07 9.45 7.23
CA ALA A 279 8.29 10.74 7.88
C ALA A 279 6.95 11.29 8.39
N ASN A 280 6.95 12.19 9.38
CA ASN A 280 5.74 12.71 10.00
C ASN A 280 5.38 14.13 9.57
N THR A 281 6.27 14.80 8.83
CA THR A 281 6.06 16.16 8.28
C THR A 281 6.74 16.29 6.93
N ALA A 282 6.36 17.30 6.12
CA ALA A 282 7.05 17.55 4.86
C ALA A 282 8.51 17.98 5.06
N GLN A 283 8.80 18.73 6.13
CA GLN A 283 10.16 19.11 6.48
C GLN A 283 11.03 17.91 6.89
N GLU A 284 10.47 16.97 7.67
CA GLU A 284 11.16 15.72 8.02
C GLU A 284 11.41 14.87 6.77
N THR A 285 10.45 14.82 5.85
CA THR A 285 10.59 14.11 4.56
C THR A 285 11.81 14.59 3.80
N VAL A 286 11.93 15.91 3.59
CA VAL A 286 13.11 16.54 2.97
C VAL A 286 14.39 16.18 3.73
N THR A 287 14.36 16.31 5.06
CA THR A 287 15.52 16.05 5.91
C THR A 287 16.00 14.61 5.76
N ARG A 288 15.09 13.64 5.71
CA ARG A 288 15.43 12.21 5.51
C ARG A 288 16.00 11.94 4.13
N MET A 289 15.46 12.56 3.08
CA MET A 289 15.97 12.39 1.73
C MET A 289 17.42 12.87 1.60
N ILE A 290 17.76 14.01 2.19
CA ILE A 290 19.10 14.61 2.07
C ILE A 290 20.16 13.84 2.88
N ASN A 291 19.77 13.27 4.02
CA ASN A 291 20.71 12.61 4.92
C ASN A 291 20.87 11.11 4.61
N PRO A 292 21.96 10.47 5.06
CA PRO A 292 22.08 9.02 4.99
C PRO A 292 20.91 8.31 5.69
N PRO A 293 20.45 7.16 5.16
CA PRO A 293 21.04 6.39 4.05
C PRO A 293 20.61 6.83 2.63
N MET A 294 19.73 7.82 2.48
CA MET A 294 19.22 8.24 1.16
C MET A 294 20.20 9.17 0.42
N SER A 295 20.84 10.09 1.16
CA SER A 295 21.93 10.95 0.67
C SER A 295 21.62 11.69 -0.64
N VAL A 296 20.38 12.12 -0.83
CA VAL A 296 19.92 12.82 -2.03
C VAL A 296 20.52 14.23 -2.07
N PRO A 297 21.26 14.62 -3.13
CA PRO A 297 21.71 15.99 -3.31
C PRO A 297 20.52 16.97 -3.28
N PRO A 298 20.54 18.04 -2.45
CA PRO A 298 19.38 18.91 -2.28
C PRO A 298 18.84 19.52 -3.58
N ILE A 299 19.71 19.78 -4.56
CA ILE A 299 19.32 20.30 -5.87
C ILE A 299 18.36 19.36 -6.63
N MET A 300 18.44 18.04 -6.40
CA MET A 300 17.58 17.06 -7.05
C MET A 300 16.14 17.11 -6.54
N LEU A 301 15.90 17.65 -5.33
CA LEU A 301 14.56 17.83 -4.77
C LEU A 301 13.68 18.77 -5.58
N SER A 302 14.27 19.57 -6.48
CA SER A 302 13.52 20.38 -7.44
C SER A 302 12.68 19.56 -8.44
N GLY A 303 12.97 18.26 -8.61
CA GLY A 303 12.17 17.34 -9.42
C GLY A 303 10.93 16.78 -8.72
N LEU A 304 10.81 17.01 -7.41
CA LEU A 304 9.64 16.63 -6.61
C LEU A 304 8.65 17.81 -6.61
N ASP A 305 7.39 17.58 -6.95
CA ASP A 305 6.36 18.63 -6.95
C ASP A 305 5.64 18.71 -5.60
N LEU A 306 5.27 17.56 -5.02
CA LEU A 306 4.48 17.49 -3.79
C LEU A 306 5.02 16.48 -2.76
N ILE A 307 4.77 16.79 -1.49
CA ILE A 307 4.90 15.87 -0.35
C ILE A 307 3.54 15.79 0.34
N ILE A 308 2.95 14.60 0.37
CA ILE A 308 1.64 14.33 0.99
C ILE A 308 1.89 13.61 2.32
N ILE A 309 1.49 14.20 3.44
CA ILE A 309 1.64 13.60 4.76
C ILE A 309 0.34 12.92 5.17
N GLN A 310 0.44 11.65 5.56
CA GLN A 310 -0.65 10.85 6.06
C GLN A 310 -0.32 10.29 7.45
N ALA A 311 -1.22 10.51 8.39
CA ALA A 311 -1.06 10.13 9.79
C ALA A 311 -2.21 9.25 10.28
N ARG A 312 -1.90 8.43 11.30
CA ARG A 312 -2.89 7.72 12.10
C ARG A 312 -3.23 8.61 13.30
N LEU A 313 -4.46 9.11 13.35
CA LEU A 313 -4.98 9.98 14.40
C LEU A 313 -6.02 9.26 15.25
N HIS A 314 -6.25 9.76 16.47
CA HIS A 314 -7.38 9.37 17.29
C HIS A 314 -8.40 10.50 17.27
N VAL A 315 -9.53 10.27 16.60
CA VAL A 315 -10.61 11.25 16.42
C VAL A 315 -11.90 10.63 16.94
N ASN A 316 -12.61 11.33 17.82
CA ASN A 316 -13.88 10.87 18.40
C ASN A 316 -13.81 9.44 19.00
N GLY A 317 -12.72 9.13 19.69
CA GLY A 317 -12.50 7.81 20.32
C GLY A 317 -12.18 6.66 19.35
N LYS A 318 -12.03 6.95 18.04
CA LYS A 318 -11.68 5.97 17.02
C LYS A 318 -10.33 6.29 16.38
N THR A 319 -9.59 5.25 16.02
CA THR A 319 -8.42 5.40 15.14
C THR A 319 -8.93 5.77 13.74
N ALA A 320 -8.42 6.86 13.17
CA ALA A 320 -8.66 7.28 11.80
C ALA A 320 -7.35 7.54 11.08
N ARG A 321 -7.27 7.20 9.79
CA ARG A 321 -6.14 7.53 8.92
C ARG A 321 -6.52 8.78 8.14
N LYS A 322 -5.71 9.84 8.22
CA LYS A 322 -6.02 11.16 7.64
C LYS A 322 -4.81 11.69 6.89
N ILE A 323 -5.02 12.26 5.71
CA ILE A 323 -4.04 13.17 5.12
C ILE A 323 -4.04 14.43 5.98
N THR A 324 -2.87 14.80 6.50
CA THR A 324 -2.72 15.90 7.46
C THR A 324 -2.13 17.16 6.84
N GLU A 325 -1.35 16.99 5.77
CA GLU A 325 -0.60 18.07 5.14
C GLU A 325 -0.34 17.69 3.68
N VAL A 326 -0.51 18.65 2.77
CA VAL A 326 0.07 18.56 1.41
C VAL A 326 0.95 19.78 1.22
N ALA A 327 2.24 19.54 1.07
CA ALA A 327 3.24 20.56 0.86
C ALA A 327 3.76 20.51 -0.58
N GLU A 328 3.86 21.67 -1.19
CA GLU A 328 4.44 21.86 -2.52
C GLU A 328 5.90 22.27 -2.39
N VAL A 329 6.78 21.70 -3.23
CA VAL A 329 8.18 22.11 -3.31
C VAL A 329 8.28 23.33 -4.24
N ALA A 330 8.21 24.52 -3.65
CA ALA A 330 8.06 25.77 -4.38
C ALA A 330 9.37 26.29 -5.00
N GLY A 331 10.52 25.67 -4.71
CA GLY A 331 11.84 26.05 -5.21
C GLY A 331 12.93 25.80 -4.16
N MET A 332 14.09 26.40 -4.36
CA MET A 332 15.22 26.34 -3.42
C MET A 332 15.45 27.70 -2.78
N GLU A 333 15.72 27.72 -1.47
CA GLU A 333 16.23 28.85 -0.72
C GLU A 333 17.64 28.49 -0.25
N GLY A 334 18.65 28.98 -0.99
CA GLY A 334 20.03 28.49 -0.85
C GLY A 334 20.12 27.02 -1.26
N ASP A 335 20.54 26.17 -0.32
CA ASP A 335 20.66 24.72 -0.47
C ASP A 335 19.45 23.94 0.06
N LYS A 336 18.42 24.61 0.59
CA LYS A 336 17.24 23.96 1.17
C LYS A 336 16.02 24.13 0.27
N PRO A 337 15.19 23.08 0.08
CA PRO A 337 13.93 23.24 -0.63
C PRO A 337 12.96 24.07 0.23
N ARG A 338 12.30 25.03 -0.40
CA ARG A 338 11.22 25.80 0.20
C ARG A 338 9.91 25.05 0.04
N LEU A 339 9.23 24.80 1.17
CA LEU A 339 7.97 24.07 1.21
C LEU A 339 6.80 25.04 1.44
N ASN A 340 5.78 24.95 0.58
CA ASN A 340 4.52 25.68 0.72
C ASN A 340 3.40 24.70 1.09
N ILE A 341 2.88 24.78 2.31
CA ILE A 341 1.76 23.92 2.74
C ILE A 341 0.47 24.42 2.08
N ILE A 342 0.03 23.76 1.02
CA ILE A 342 -1.17 24.13 0.24
C ILE A 342 -2.46 23.51 0.79
N TRP A 343 -2.34 22.41 1.55
CA TRP A 343 -3.45 21.80 2.28
C TRP A 343 -3.04 21.45 3.71
N LYS A 344 -3.94 21.66 4.67
CA LYS A 344 -3.69 21.35 6.08
C LYS A 344 -4.94 20.80 6.76
N TYR A 345 -4.74 19.79 7.59
CA TYR A 345 -5.80 19.21 8.40
C TYR A 345 -6.14 20.09 9.59
N ASN A 346 -7.44 20.33 9.76
CA ASN A 346 -8.04 21.07 10.84
C ASN A 346 -8.71 20.09 11.81
N ALA A 347 -8.10 19.90 12.97
CA ALA A 347 -8.58 18.97 13.99
C ALA A 347 -9.93 19.38 14.59
N ALA A 348 -10.29 20.67 14.54
CA ALA A 348 -11.58 21.14 15.05
C ALA A 348 -12.75 20.75 14.12
N THR A 349 -12.50 20.69 12.80
CA THR A 349 -13.51 20.33 11.80
C THR A 349 -13.40 18.87 11.32
N ASP A 350 -12.35 18.15 11.74
CA ASP A 350 -11.97 16.81 11.23
C ASP A 350 -11.86 16.76 9.69
N ARG A 351 -11.34 17.85 9.10
CA ARG A 351 -11.25 18.01 7.64
C ARG A 351 -9.89 18.54 7.23
N ILE A 352 -9.42 18.09 6.08
CA ILE A 352 -8.33 18.75 5.37
C ILE A 352 -8.88 19.91 4.55
N GLU A 353 -8.22 21.06 4.62
CA GLU A 353 -8.68 22.33 4.06
C GLU A 353 -7.55 22.98 3.25
N GLU A 354 -7.91 23.73 2.20
CA GLU A 354 -6.95 24.57 1.47
C GLU A 354 -6.45 25.69 2.37
N THR A 355 -5.14 25.98 2.31
CA THR A 355 -4.56 27.07 3.10
C THR A 355 -4.69 28.43 2.44
N GLY A 356 -5.12 28.47 1.17
CA GLY A 356 -5.14 29.67 0.33
C GLY A 356 -3.77 30.07 -0.22
N ILE A 357 -2.71 29.32 0.07
CA ILE A 357 -1.39 29.55 -0.52
C ILE A 357 -1.45 29.20 -2.02
N PRO A 358 -1.02 30.11 -2.93
CA PRO A 358 -0.98 29.81 -4.37
C PRO A 358 -0.12 28.59 -4.69
N SER A 359 -0.64 27.71 -5.55
CA SER A 359 0.08 26.51 -6.01
C SER A 359 0.86 26.79 -7.31
N LYS A 360 2.18 26.64 -7.24
CA LYS A 360 3.10 26.67 -8.38
C LYS A 360 2.89 25.48 -9.31
N LEU A 361 2.58 24.30 -8.78
CA LEU A 361 2.27 23.11 -9.57
C LEU A 361 1.04 23.35 -10.45
N ARG A 362 -0.02 23.96 -9.90
CA ARG A 362 -1.20 24.36 -10.68
C ARG A 362 -0.79 25.24 -11.86
N GLU A 363 0.02 26.28 -11.62
CA GLU A 363 0.52 27.16 -12.69
C GLU A 363 1.37 26.40 -13.73
N THR A 364 2.19 25.47 -13.26
CA THR A 364 3.06 24.63 -14.11
C THR A 364 2.24 23.73 -15.03
N ILE A 365 1.21 23.06 -14.49
CA ILE A 365 0.28 22.24 -15.28
C ILE A 365 -0.49 23.11 -16.26
N CYS A 366 -1.04 24.25 -15.82
CA CYS A 366 -1.79 25.18 -16.68
C CYS A 366 -0.94 25.64 -17.87
N LYS A 367 0.31 26.05 -17.61
CA LYS A 367 1.25 26.49 -18.64
C LYS A 367 1.60 25.37 -19.62
N ALA A 368 1.85 24.16 -19.11
CA ALA A 368 2.17 23.01 -19.95
C ALA A 368 0.98 22.60 -20.86
N ALA A 369 -0.23 22.65 -20.32
CA ALA A 369 -1.46 22.32 -21.04
C ALA A 369 -2.00 23.49 -21.91
N GLY A 370 -1.44 24.70 -21.78
CA GLY A 370 -1.91 25.88 -22.52
C GLY A 370 -3.29 26.38 -22.08
N ILE A 371 -3.65 26.19 -20.82
CA ILE A 371 -4.97 26.55 -20.27
C ILE A 371 -4.87 27.63 -19.18
N SER A 372 -5.99 28.30 -18.88
CA SER A 372 -6.07 29.23 -17.75
C SER A 372 -6.31 28.49 -16.42
N PRO A 373 -5.99 29.13 -15.27
CA PRO A 373 -6.33 28.58 -13.96
C PRO A 373 -7.83 28.29 -13.77
N ASP A 374 -8.71 29.08 -14.40
CA ASP A 374 -10.15 28.85 -14.34
C ASP A 374 -10.56 27.57 -15.08
N VAL A 375 -9.91 27.26 -16.20
CA VAL A 375 -10.15 25.99 -16.92
C VAL A 375 -9.60 24.82 -16.10
N PHE A 376 -8.43 24.96 -15.47
CA PHE A 376 -7.92 23.96 -14.53
C PHE A 376 -8.94 23.68 -13.40
N GLU A 377 -9.54 24.73 -12.86
CA GLU A 377 -10.56 24.63 -11.83
C GLU A 377 -11.82 23.89 -12.29
N GLN A 378 -12.24 24.10 -13.54
CA GLN A 378 -13.31 23.33 -14.17
C GLN A 378 -12.95 21.84 -14.29
N HIS A 379 -11.71 21.51 -14.65
CA HIS A 379 -11.23 20.12 -14.67
C HIS A 379 -11.31 19.46 -13.29
N VAL A 380 -10.90 20.17 -12.22
CA VAL A 380 -11.02 19.64 -10.85
C VAL A 380 -12.49 19.44 -10.48
N THR A 381 -13.34 20.43 -10.74
CA THR A 381 -14.78 20.37 -10.44
C THR A 381 -15.46 19.20 -11.14
N GLN A 382 -15.19 18.98 -12.43
CA GLN A 382 -15.74 17.86 -13.20
C GLN A 382 -15.38 16.49 -12.56
N ARG A 383 -14.12 16.32 -12.13
CA ARG A 383 -13.68 15.08 -11.46
C ARG A 383 -14.29 14.95 -10.08
N GLU A 384 -14.48 16.05 -9.37
CA GLU A 384 -15.17 16.06 -8.08
C GLU A 384 -16.62 15.58 -8.22
N GLU A 385 -17.35 16.04 -9.24
CA GLU A 385 -18.71 15.57 -9.55
C GLU A 385 -18.76 14.07 -9.84
N ILE A 386 -17.81 13.55 -10.62
CA ILE A 386 -17.70 12.11 -10.92
C ILE A 386 -17.47 11.30 -9.64
N LEU A 387 -16.58 11.77 -8.75
CA LEU A 387 -16.34 11.13 -7.45
C LEU A 387 -17.59 11.15 -6.57
N ARG A 388 -18.34 12.27 -6.56
CA ARG A 388 -19.61 12.38 -5.82
C ARG A 388 -20.69 11.45 -6.39
N ASP A 389 -20.78 11.31 -7.71
CA ASP A 389 -21.71 10.36 -8.35
C ASP A 389 -21.40 8.92 -7.91
N MET A 390 -20.14 8.50 -7.99
CA MET A 390 -19.71 7.17 -7.54
C MET A 390 -20.03 6.92 -6.06
N ILE A 391 -19.78 7.90 -5.18
CA ILE A 391 -20.15 7.80 -3.76
C ILE A 391 -21.67 7.66 -3.61
N SER A 392 -22.47 8.45 -4.32
CA SER A 392 -23.94 8.44 -4.20
C SER A 392 -24.57 7.13 -4.67
N ARG A 393 -23.89 6.44 -5.60
CA ARG A 393 -24.31 5.15 -6.17
C ARG A 393 -23.66 3.94 -5.49
N ASP A 394 -22.92 4.18 -4.41
CA ASP A 394 -22.18 3.17 -3.65
C ASP A 394 -21.22 2.32 -4.51
N ILE A 395 -20.57 2.96 -5.49
CA ILE A 395 -19.59 2.32 -6.36
C ILE A 395 -18.21 2.47 -5.72
N ASN A 396 -17.69 1.43 -5.10
CA ASN A 396 -16.36 1.43 -4.48
C ASN A 396 -15.49 0.21 -4.83
N ASP A 397 -15.99 -0.75 -5.59
CA ASP A 397 -15.19 -1.88 -6.06
C ASP A 397 -14.14 -1.44 -7.09
N ILE A 398 -12.95 -2.03 -7.03
CA ILE A 398 -11.80 -1.59 -7.83
C ILE A 398 -12.10 -1.61 -9.33
N GLN A 399 -12.84 -2.60 -9.82
CA GLN A 399 -13.07 -2.78 -11.24
C GLN A 399 -14.00 -1.70 -11.79
N ARG A 400 -15.15 -1.43 -11.14
CA ARG A 400 -16.09 -0.40 -11.60
C ARG A 400 -15.52 0.99 -11.42
N VAL A 401 -14.88 1.28 -10.28
CA VAL A 401 -14.24 2.58 -10.03
C VAL A 401 -13.21 2.86 -11.13
N THR A 402 -12.33 1.89 -11.39
CA THR A 402 -11.30 2.07 -12.43
C THR A 402 -11.90 2.21 -13.82
N LYS A 403 -12.89 1.38 -14.19
CA LYS A 403 -13.56 1.49 -15.51
C LYS A 403 -14.20 2.87 -15.72
N LEU A 404 -14.80 3.46 -14.69
CA LEU A 404 -15.39 4.79 -14.77
C LEU A 404 -14.31 5.88 -14.97
N ILE A 405 -13.23 5.83 -14.19
CA ILE A 405 -12.08 6.73 -14.35
C ILE A 405 -11.50 6.65 -15.77
N GLN A 406 -11.36 5.44 -16.31
CA GLN A 406 -10.74 5.24 -17.62
C GLN A 406 -11.70 5.55 -18.78
N SER A 407 -13.00 5.34 -18.59
CA SER A 407 -14.03 5.78 -19.55
C SER A 407 -14.07 7.30 -19.67
N PHE A 408 -13.85 8.01 -18.56
CA PHE A 408 -13.72 9.47 -18.58
C PHE A 408 -12.56 9.92 -19.48
N TYR A 409 -11.40 9.25 -19.41
CA TYR A 409 -10.29 9.54 -20.33
C TYR A 409 -10.62 9.24 -21.79
N ALA A 410 -11.33 8.14 -22.06
CA ALA A 410 -11.70 7.76 -23.42
C ALA A 410 -12.75 8.68 -24.07
N SER A 411 -13.51 9.43 -23.27
CA SER A 411 -14.59 10.31 -23.72
C SER A 411 -14.15 11.74 -24.10
N ARG A 412 -12.85 12.03 -24.01
CA ARG A 412 -12.28 13.39 -24.16
C ARG A 412 -11.70 13.67 -25.54
#